data_AF-A0A357MXT9-F1
#
_entry.id   AF-A0A357MXT9-F1
#
_cell.length_a   1.000
_cell.length_b   1.000
_cell.length_c   1.000
_cell.angle_alpha   90.00
_cell.angle_beta   90.00
_cell.angle_gamma   90.00
#
_symmetry.space_group_name_H-M   'P 1'
#
loop_
_entity.id
_entity.type
_entity.pdbx_description
1 polymer ?
#
loop_
_entity_poly.entity_id
_entity_poly.type
_entity_poly.pdbx_seq_one_letter_code
_entity_poly.pdbx_strand_id
1 'polypeptide(L)'
;GGKVALFGGTVDSASVDIAPGGSKSLHVYLKDVAAEQVGRQLSVTTVNEDAETEAPSYIRKVDAKHTLHVGAADDYEGYSASVTCQIAG
;
A
#
# COMPACT_ATOMS: atom_id res chain seq x y z
N GLY A 1 -8.30 -5.74 19.98
CA GLY A 1 -8.23 -6.92 19.09
C GLY A 1 -6.78 -7.29 18.91
N GLY A 2 -6.45 -8.57 18.69
CA GLY A 2 -5.07 -9.00 18.42
C GLY A 2 -4.57 -8.46 17.07
N LYS A 3 -3.25 -8.25 16.94
CA LYS A 3 -2.65 -7.88 15.66
C LYS A 3 -2.78 -9.02 14.66
N VAL A 4 -3.15 -8.70 13.42
CA VAL A 4 -3.29 -9.69 12.34
C VAL A 4 -1.96 -9.84 11.63
N ALA A 5 -1.44 -11.07 11.57
CA ALA A 5 -0.24 -11.37 10.79
C ALA A 5 -0.60 -11.44 9.29
N LEU A 6 0.15 -10.71 8.47
CA LEU A 6 -0.09 -10.63 7.03
C LEU A 6 1.22 -10.39 6.27
N PHE A 7 1.42 -11.11 5.18
CA PHE A 7 2.61 -11.03 4.31
C PHE A 7 3.97 -11.24 4.99
N GLY A 8 4.00 -11.84 6.18
CA GLY A 8 5.19 -12.00 7.01
C GLY A 8 5.44 -10.87 8.01
N GLY A 9 4.58 -9.84 8.03
CA GLY A 9 4.57 -8.78 9.04
C GLY A 9 3.25 -8.75 9.81
N THR A 10 2.91 -7.59 10.36
CA THR A 10 1.64 -7.35 11.07
C THR A 10 0.91 -6.14 10.53
N VAL A 11 -0.42 -6.24 10.41
CA VAL A 11 -1.29 -5.09 10.18
C VAL A 11 -1.34 -4.27 11.47
N ASP A 12 -0.90 -3.02 11.39
CA ASP A 12 -0.89 -2.10 12.53
C ASP A 12 -2.06 -1.11 12.47
N SER A 13 -2.38 -0.62 11.28
CA SER A 13 -3.53 0.26 11.05
C SER A 13 -4.10 0.13 9.64
N ALA A 14 -5.33 0.62 9.46
CA ALA A 14 -5.97 0.73 8.16
C ALA A 14 -6.92 1.94 8.15
N SER A 15 -7.02 2.62 7.01
CA SER A 15 -7.89 3.79 6.83
C SER A 15 -8.59 3.76 5.49
N VAL A 16 -9.71 4.48 5.40
CA VAL A 16 -10.42 4.74 4.15
C VAL A 16 -10.50 6.23 3.96
N ASP A 17 -10.10 6.69 2.79
CA ASP A 17 -10.11 8.09 2.42
C ASP A 17 -11.01 8.31 1.20
N ILE A 18 -11.77 9.40 1.23
CA ILE A 18 -12.64 9.81 0.13
C ILE A 18 -12.25 11.23 -0.24
N ALA A 19 -11.61 11.39 -1.39
CA ALA A 19 -11.18 12.68 -1.87
C ALA A 19 -12.36 13.48 -2.45
N PRO A 20 -12.30 14.83 -2.39
CA PRO A 20 -13.20 15.69 -3.16
C PRO A 20 -13.19 15.28 -4.64
N GLY A 21 -14.37 15.04 -5.22
CA GLY A 21 -14.50 14.50 -6.59
C GLY A 21 -14.79 13.00 -6.66
N GLY A 22 -14.89 12.30 -5.52
CA GLY A 22 -15.45 10.95 -5.43
C GLY A 22 -14.45 9.80 -5.56
N SER A 23 -13.17 10.10 -5.80
CA SER A 23 -12.08 9.12 -5.71
C SER A 23 -11.98 8.58 -4.29
N LYS A 24 -11.81 7.26 -4.15
CA LYS A 24 -11.72 6.59 -2.85
C LYS A 24 -10.42 5.82 -2.76
N SER A 25 -9.88 5.70 -1.55
CA SER A 25 -8.72 4.85 -1.29
C SER A 25 -8.88 4.08 0.00
N LEU A 26 -8.35 2.86 0.01
CA LEU A 26 -8.19 2.02 1.20
C LEU A 26 -6.69 1.85 1.44
N HIS A 27 -6.24 2.20 2.64
CA HIS A 27 -4.85 2.09 3.05
C HIS A 27 -4.72 1.03 4.15
N VAL A 28 -3.69 0.19 4.05
CA VAL A 28 -3.28 -0.77 5.08
C VAL A 28 -1.81 -0.53 5.37
N TYR A 29 -1.49 -0.27 6.63
CA TYR A 29 -0.13 -0.03 7.09
C TYR A 29 0.39 -1.23 7.88
N LEU A 30 1.60 -1.64 7.55
CA LEU A 30 2.22 -2.86 8.03
C LEU A 30 3.48 -2.54 8.82
N LYS A 31 3.79 -3.39 9.80
CA LYS A 31 5.07 -3.43 10.52
C LYS A 31 5.80 -4.74 10.27
N ASP A 32 7.11 -4.69 10.46
CA ASP A 32 8.01 -5.86 10.39
C ASP A 32 8.03 -6.56 9.02
N VAL A 33 7.73 -5.84 7.94
CA VAL A 33 7.77 -6.36 6.56
C VAL A 33 8.18 -5.29 5.54
N ALA A 34 9.03 -5.66 4.59
CA ALA A 34 9.47 -4.77 3.52
C ALA A 34 8.42 -4.64 2.41
N ALA A 35 8.28 -3.43 1.84
CA ALA A 35 7.34 -3.15 0.76
C ALA A 35 7.55 -4.06 -0.46
N GLU A 36 8.80 -4.36 -0.83
CA GLU A 36 9.12 -5.27 -1.94
C GLU A 36 8.56 -6.69 -1.70
N GLN A 37 8.66 -7.20 -0.48
CA GLN A 37 8.13 -8.52 -0.13
C GLN A 37 6.59 -8.54 -0.24
N VAL A 38 5.94 -7.49 0.26
CA VAL A 38 4.48 -7.33 0.14
C VAL A 38 4.07 -7.25 -1.33
N GLY A 39 4.78 -6.45 -2.12
CA GLY A 39 4.56 -6.30 -3.56
C GLY A 39 4.64 -7.64 -4.29
N ARG A 40 5.69 -8.43 -4.04
CA ARG A 40 5.83 -9.78 -4.62
C ARG A 40 4.66 -10.69 -4.27
N GLN A 41 4.21 -10.72 -3.01
CA GLN A 41 3.09 -11.58 -2.59
C GLN A 41 1.75 -11.16 -3.20
N LEU A 42 1.56 -9.86 -3.48
CA LEU A 42 0.37 -9.33 -4.16
C LEU A 42 0.53 -9.27 -5.70
N SER A 43 1.67 -9.71 -6.21
CA SER A 43 2.07 -9.53 -7.62
C SER A 43 1.99 -8.07 -8.09
N VAL A 44 2.31 -7.12 -7.20
CA VAL A 44 2.48 -5.69 -7.46
C VAL A 44 4.00 -5.44 -7.57
N THR A 45 4.56 -5.71 -8.75
CA THR A 45 6.02 -5.72 -8.96
C THR A 45 6.50 -4.69 -9.97
N THR A 46 5.61 -3.98 -10.65
CA THR A 46 6.00 -2.89 -11.55
C THR A 46 6.40 -1.69 -10.69
N VAL A 47 7.61 -1.17 -10.87
CA VAL A 47 8.07 0.03 -10.17
C VAL A 47 7.23 1.22 -10.61
N ASN A 48 6.78 2.02 -9.65
CA ASN A 48 6.10 3.28 -9.90
C ASN A 48 7.14 4.39 -10.06
N GLU A 49 7.52 4.70 -11.31
CA GLU A 49 8.53 5.74 -11.61
C GLU A 49 8.05 7.16 -11.25
N ASP A 50 6.73 7.35 -11.13
CA ASP A 50 6.12 8.63 -10.74
C ASP A 50 6.10 8.84 -9.21
N ALA A 51 6.51 7.84 -8.42
CA ALA A 51 6.60 7.99 -6.98
C ALA A 51 7.88 8.75 -6.59
N GLU A 52 7.72 9.95 -6.05
CA GLU A 52 8.81 10.75 -5.50
C GLU A 52 9.18 10.27 -4.08
N THR A 53 9.68 9.03 -3.97
CA THR A 53 10.07 8.40 -2.69
C THR A 53 11.51 7.88 -2.74
N GLU A 54 12.23 7.89 -1.61
CA GLU A 54 13.61 7.37 -1.54
C GLU A 54 13.67 5.85 -1.74
N ALA A 55 12.72 5.13 -1.14
CA ALA A 55 12.55 3.70 -1.36
C ALA A 55 11.66 3.42 -2.59
N PRO A 56 11.89 2.31 -3.32
CA PRO A 56 11.04 1.95 -4.44
C PRO A 56 9.57 1.75 -4.02
N SER A 57 8.68 2.35 -4.79
CA SER A 57 7.25 2.09 -4.75
C SER A 57 6.83 1.24 -5.96
N TYR A 58 5.77 0.45 -5.80
CA TYR A 58 5.28 -0.48 -6.81
C TYR A 58 3.80 -0.23 -7.11
N ILE A 59 3.39 -0.46 -8.35
CA ILE A 59 2.03 -0.21 -8.82
C ILE A 59 1.52 -1.37 -9.66
N ARG A 60 0.22 -1.65 -9.58
CA ARG A 60 -0.47 -2.58 -10.46
C ARG A 60 -1.91 -2.16 -10.66
N LYS A 61 -2.29 -2.01 -11.93
CA LYS A 61 -3.70 -1.92 -12.32
C LYS A 61 -4.36 -3.29 -12.15
N VAL A 62 -5.40 -3.37 -11.32
CA VAL A 62 -6.16 -4.60 -11.08
C VAL A 62 -7.28 -4.74 -12.11
N ASP A 63 -8.02 -3.65 -12.33
CA ASP A 63 -9.06 -3.57 -13.35
C ASP A 63 -9.25 -2.12 -13.84
N ALA A 64 -10.40 -1.82 -14.45
CA ALA A 64 -10.71 -0.49 -14.98
C ALA A 64 -10.75 0.61 -13.90
N LYS A 65 -11.10 0.28 -12.65
CA LYS A 65 -11.29 1.24 -11.55
C LYS A 65 -10.28 1.10 -10.41
N HIS A 66 -9.67 -0.07 -10.25
CA HIS A 66 -8.84 -0.37 -9.09
C HIS A 66 -7.35 -0.42 -9.46
N THR A 67 -6.55 0.34 -8.72
CA THR A 67 -5.09 0.33 -8.81
C THR A 67 -4.52 0.06 -7.43
N LEU A 68 -3.63 -0.92 -7.33
CA LEU A 68 -2.87 -1.19 -6.11
C LEU A 68 -1.53 -0.49 -6.16
N HIS A 69 -1.16 0.12 -5.04
CA HIS A 69 0.15 0.67 -4.76
C HIS A 69 0.73 -0.02 -3.54
N VAL A 70 2.01 -0.35 -3.59
CA VAL A 70 2.77 -0.88 -2.45
C VAL A 70 4.02 -0.05 -2.31
N GLY A 71 4.28 0.52 -1.13
CA GLY A 71 5.43 1.39 -0.91
C GLY A 71 5.97 1.26 0.50
N ALA A 72 7.18 1.79 0.70
CA ALA A 72 7.69 2.00 2.05
C ALA A 72 6.78 2.99 2.80
N ALA A 73 6.78 2.89 4.12
CA ALA A 73 6.00 3.76 5.01
C ALA A 73 6.77 4.12 6.28
N ASP A 74 8.10 3.97 6.24
CA ASP A 74 9.05 4.26 7.30
C ASP A 74 9.06 5.71 7.74
N ASP A 75 8.77 6.63 6.82
CA ASP A 75 8.59 8.06 7.12
C ASP A 75 7.25 8.39 7.81
N TYR A 76 6.31 7.43 7.91
CA TYR A 76 4.97 7.65 8.45
C TYR A 76 4.70 6.77 9.67
N GLU A 77 4.63 7.39 10.86
CA GLU A 77 4.23 6.77 12.14
C GLU A 77 4.94 5.44 12.50
N GLY A 78 6.13 5.20 11.93
CA GLY A 78 6.94 4.00 12.20
C GLY A 78 6.38 2.73 11.56
N TYR A 79 5.60 2.82 10.48
CA TYR A 79 5.25 1.66 9.66
C TYR A 79 6.43 1.24 8.78
N SER A 80 6.49 -0.01 8.32
CA SER A 80 7.56 -0.47 7.42
C SER A 80 7.11 -0.57 5.95
N ALA A 81 5.81 -0.73 5.71
CA ALA A 81 5.22 -0.79 4.38
C ALA A 81 3.77 -0.33 4.40
N SER A 82 3.27 0.10 3.24
CA SER A 82 1.87 0.39 3.00
C SER A 82 1.35 -0.36 1.77
N VAL A 83 0.06 -0.71 1.80
CA VAL A 83 -0.70 -1.16 0.65
C VAL A 83 -1.88 -0.22 0.48
N THR A 84 -2.01 0.38 -0.70
CA THR A 84 -3.11 1.28 -1.02
C THR A 84 -3.88 0.73 -2.21
N CYS A 85 -5.21 0.61 -2.09
CA CYS A 85 -6.10 0.42 -3.23
C CYS A 85 -6.76 1.75 -3.57
N GLN A 86 -6.40 2.32 -4.71
CA GLN A 86 -7.04 3.50 -5.27
C GLN A 86 -8.21 3.08 -6.16
N ILE A 87 -9.36 3.71 -5.95
CA ILE A 87 -10.62 3.43 -6.63
C ILE A 87 -11.03 4.69 -7.39
N ALA A 88 -11.00 4.62 -8.72
CA ALA A 88 -11.49 5.68 -9.57
C ALA A 88 -13.02 5.82 -9.47
N GLY A 89 -13.51 7.07 -9.50
CA GLY A 89 -14.94 7.41 -9.56
C GLY A 89 -15.65 6.79 -10.76
#